data_AF-A0A955IPQ5-F1
#
_entry.id   AF-A0A955IPQ5-F1
#
_cell.length_a   1.000
_cell.length_b   1.000
_cell.length_c   1.000
_cell.angle_alpha   90.00
_cell.angle_beta   90.00
_cell.angle_gamma   90.00
#
_symmetry.space_group_name_H-M   'P 1'
#
loop_
_entity.id
_entity.type
_entity.pdbx_description
1 polymer ?
#
loop_
_entity_poly.entity_id
_entity_poly.type
_entity_poly.pdbx_seq_one_letter_code
_entity_poly.pdbx_strand_id
1 'polypeptide(L)'
;MKRERFEFVCPGLFIAHGLAGTVVQRLERRGDSKPSVVHRLVYADADRKRHLIEFLPEIAAADGFTLLFDPKPPRGDPRCTRNAWSPESIDAWVGGTDVDPNVLISSLIDKVKSAVWHHADVSDAVETTIALWIMLTFVPAFDTVPYLHASGSQGCGKTVLLHLLGSLVHRPLTTSSGTGPSIFRSIHSLGCTFLLDEAELLSPRSRSERASDVMEVLLSGYKRGSPAIRCSGESHDVKQFDLFGPKAIACIETLPPTLASRCITIPMARKPPNATLPQPLHSSDQLRDNLYQFALTFGPQIAELASSNSTMNGTDLANREADLFGPLLTIAKFLEERGAHGMRERVLAMTELQRAYADDGEEVDLHREVFRSLHRLRKQQPKVLQAKDILHDLRNHGILDADVSDSSQTKIIGNTLRTYGVVPATSGGKRTYHRQHVSRIEDIMNMRGWLDADDGATEPALLSGESSKASEGSSVESESQSQVRTTGGLNDA
;
A
#
# COMPACT_ATOMS: atom_id res chain seq x y z
N MET A 1 35.96 23.25 -13.41
CA MET A 1 35.72 22.60 -12.10
C MET A 1 34.62 21.57 -12.28
N LYS A 2 34.85 20.28 -12.01
CA LYS A 2 33.76 19.32 -11.85
C LYS A 2 32.95 19.79 -10.63
N ARG A 3 31.66 20.09 -10.79
CA ARG A 3 30.79 20.42 -9.66
C ARG A 3 30.61 19.16 -8.82
N GLU A 4 31.00 19.23 -7.56
CA GLU A 4 30.70 18.21 -6.57
C GLU A 4 29.19 18.12 -6.39
N ARG A 5 28.65 16.90 -6.37
CA ARG A 5 27.22 16.64 -6.25
C ARG A 5 26.94 16.07 -4.87
N PHE A 6 25.89 16.55 -4.23
CA PHE A 6 25.53 16.13 -2.88
C PHE A 6 24.16 15.45 -2.89
N GLU A 7 24.01 14.40 -2.09
CA GLU A 7 22.74 13.73 -1.84
C GLU A 7 22.56 13.52 -0.33
N PHE A 8 21.38 13.81 0.19
CA PHE A 8 21.05 13.53 1.58
C PHE A 8 20.55 12.09 1.73
N VAL A 9 21.10 11.36 2.70
CA VAL A 9 20.69 9.98 3.01
C VAL A 9 20.45 9.79 4.51
N CYS A 10 19.47 8.96 4.84
CA CYS A 10 19.22 8.58 6.22
C CYS A 10 20.36 7.68 6.73
N PRO A 11 20.95 7.94 7.90
CA PRO A 11 22.02 7.11 8.46
C PRO A 11 21.54 5.71 8.88
N GLY A 12 20.24 5.44 8.87
CA GLY A 12 19.71 4.16 9.30
C GLY A 12 20.04 3.00 8.40
N LEU A 13 19.82 3.19 7.10
CA LEU A 13 20.20 2.27 6.05
C LEU A 13 20.14 3.07 4.76
N PHE A 14 21.17 2.96 3.92
CA PHE A 14 21.24 3.68 2.66
C PHE A 14 21.82 2.78 1.58
N ILE A 15 21.31 2.95 0.37
CA ILE A 15 21.84 2.36 -0.87
C ILE A 15 21.82 3.49 -1.89
N ALA A 16 22.98 4.07 -2.19
CA ALA A 16 23.09 5.24 -3.06
C ALA A 16 24.48 5.31 -3.69
N HIS A 17 24.55 5.63 -4.98
CA HIS A 17 25.80 5.88 -5.71
C HIS A 17 26.89 4.81 -5.48
N GLY A 18 26.51 3.53 -5.55
CA GLY A 18 27.41 2.40 -5.37
C GLY A 18 27.79 2.08 -3.93
N LEU A 19 27.31 2.85 -2.94
CA LEU A 19 27.46 2.54 -1.52
C LEU A 19 26.22 1.85 -0.98
N ALA A 20 26.42 0.89 -0.09
CA ALA A 20 25.36 0.34 0.75
C ALA A 20 25.84 0.28 2.20
N GLY A 21 25.12 0.88 3.14
CA GLY A 21 25.60 0.97 4.52
C GLY A 21 24.56 1.34 5.55
N THR A 22 24.98 1.27 6.82
CA THR A 22 24.17 1.60 7.99
C THR A 22 25.05 2.16 9.11
N VAL A 23 24.49 3.08 9.88
CA VAL A 23 25.10 3.55 11.12
C VAL A 23 24.62 2.68 12.28
N VAL A 24 25.55 2.02 12.93
CA VAL A 24 25.30 1.23 14.14
C VAL A 24 25.74 1.99 15.38
N GLN A 25 25.08 1.74 16.50
CA GLN A 25 25.48 2.27 17.80
C GLN A 25 26.20 1.18 18.57
N ARG A 26 27.34 1.52 19.18
CA ARG A 26 28.06 0.62 20.09
C ARG A 26 28.22 1.29 21.45
N LEU A 27 28.15 0.48 22.51
CA LEU A 27 28.56 0.91 23.83
C LEU A 27 30.05 0.61 23.96
N GLU A 28 30.87 1.64 24.06
CA GLU A 28 32.32 1.48 24.16
C GLU A 28 32.86 2.13 25.43
N ARG A 29 33.89 1.52 26.02
CA ARG A 29 34.66 2.06 27.14
C ARG A 29 36.06 2.43 26.64
N ARG A 30 36.42 3.71 26.76
CA ARG A 30 37.78 4.20 26.48
C ARG A 30 38.55 4.36 27.80
N GLY A 31 39.48 3.45 28.09
CA GLY A 31 40.24 3.45 29.36
C GLY A 31 39.33 3.31 30.60
N ASP A 32 39.58 4.11 31.63
CA ASP A 32 38.82 4.09 32.90
C ASP A 32 37.51 4.92 32.86
N SER A 33 37.12 5.44 31.69
CA SER A 33 35.88 6.22 31.56
C SER A 33 34.62 5.37 31.64
N LYS A 34 33.48 5.99 31.97
CA LYS A 34 32.17 5.31 31.88
C LYS A 34 31.90 4.91 30.42
N PRO A 35 31.26 3.75 30.17
CA PRO A 35 30.85 3.38 28.82
C PRO A 35 30.00 4.49 28.20
N SER A 36 30.27 4.81 26.94
CA SER A 36 29.57 5.83 26.18
C SER A 36 29.04 5.24 24.88
N VAL A 37 27.93 5.80 24.38
CA VAL A 37 27.39 5.44 23.09
C VAL A 37 28.23 6.11 22.01
N VAL A 38 28.76 5.31 21.10
CA VAL A 38 29.45 5.78 19.89
C VAL A 38 28.70 5.30 18.66
N HIS A 39 28.84 6.05 17.57
CA HIS A 39 28.30 5.67 16.27
C HIS A 39 29.43 5.16 15.37
N ARG A 40 29.17 4.05 14.69
CA ARG A 40 30.06 3.45 13.69
C ARG A 40 29.34 3.38 12.36
N LEU A 41 30.06 3.65 11.29
CA LEU A 41 29.56 3.48 9.94
C LEU A 41 30.05 2.12 9.42
N VAL A 42 29.10 1.27 9.02
CA VAL A 42 29.35 -0.02 8.37
C VAL A 42 28.84 0.06 6.95
N TYR A 43 29.69 -0.15 5.95
CA TYR A 43 29.27 -0.03 4.55
C TYR A 43 30.13 -0.86 3.60
N ALA A 44 29.57 -1.16 2.43
CA ALA A 44 30.27 -1.67 1.26
C ALA A 44 30.37 -0.55 0.22
N ASP A 45 31.53 -0.42 -0.41
CA ASP A 45 31.75 0.51 -1.51
C ASP A 45 31.44 -0.09 -2.90
N ALA A 46 31.62 0.72 -3.95
CA ALA A 46 31.35 0.32 -5.33
C ALA A 46 32.24 -0.85 -5.79
N ASP A 47 33.44 -1.00 -5.20
CA ASP A 47 34.36 -2.12 -5.42
C ASP A 47 34.03 -3.33 -4.53
N ARG A 48 32.91 -3.29 -3.81
CA ARG A 48 32.43 -4.28 -2.84
C ARG A 48 33.35 -4.48 -1.64
N LYS A 49 34.28 -3.55 -1.40
CA LYS A 49 35.11 -3.58 -0.21
C LYS A 49 34.27 -3.12 0.98
N ARG A 50 34.40 -3.83 2.09
CA ARG A 50 33.59 -3.66 3.30
C ARG A 50 34.40 -2.93 4.35
N HIS A 51 33.76 -1.99 5.03
CA HIS A 51 34.40 -1.07 5.94
C HIS A 51 33.61 -0.96 7.24
N LEU A 52 34.35 -0.86 8.34
CA LEU A 52 33.85 -0.47 9.66
C LEU A 52 34.71 0.70 10.14
N ILE A 53 34.11 1.90 10.18
CA ILE A 53 34.81 3.13 10.55
C ILE A 53 34.05 3.94 11.60
N GLU A 54 34.69 4.97 12.15
CA GLU A 54 33.99 5.98 12.95
C GLU A 54 32.96 6.72 12.09
N PHE A 55 31.80 7.05 12.66
CA PHE A 55 30.77 7.77 11.93
C PHE A 55 31.28 9.14 11.47
N LEU A 56 31.13 9.40 10.17
CA LEU A 56 31.40 10.69 9.54
C LEU A 56 30.06 11.32 9.11
N PRO A 57 29.91 12.65 9.18
CA PRO A 57 28.70 13.33 8.74
C PRO A 57 28.49 13.27 7.22
N GLU A 58 29.54 12.93 6.47
CA GLU A 58 29.53 12.79 5.02
C GLU A 58 30.48 11.67 4.57
N ILE A 59 30.23 11.12 3.39
CA ILE A 59 31.10 10.11 2.77
C ILE A 59 31.11 10.27 1.24
N ALA A 60 32.30 10.17 0.64
CA ALA A 60 32.44 10.17 -0.81
C ALA A 60 31.90 8.86 -1.41
N ALA A 61 31.13 8.98 -2.49
CA ALA A 61 30.55 7.87 -3.24
C ALA A 61 31.07 7.85 -4.68
N ALA A 62 30.57 6.91 -5.49
CA ALA A 62 30.94 6.81 -6.90
C ALA A 62 30.45 8.05 -7.71
N ASP A 63 30.94 8.18 -8.94
CA ASP A 63 30.51 9.20 -9.91
C ASP A 63 30.65 10.66 -9.46
N GLY A 64 31.48 10.93 -8.46
CA GLY A 64 31.73 12.28 -7.92
C GLY A 64 30.59 12.81 -7.03
N PHE A 65 29.82 11.90 -6.43
CA PHE A 65 28.84 12.22 -5.40
C PHE A 65 29.44 12.17 -3.99
N THR A 66 28.91 13.01 -3.11
CA THR A 66 29.15 12.98 -1.66
C THR A 66 27.81 12.80 -0.96
N LEU A 67 27.68 11.74 -0.17
CA LEU A 67 26.49 11.49 0.64
C LEU A 67 26.58 12.26 1.95
N LEU A 68 25.55 13.02 2.27
CA LEU A 68 25.39 13.76 3.52
C LEU A 68 24.38 13.04 4.41
N PHE A 69 24.77 12.71 5.64
CA PHE A 69 23.87 12.01 6.56
C PHE A 69 22.93 12.97 7.28
N ASP A 70 21.64 12.91 6.93
CA ASP A 70 20.58 13.68 7.57
C ASP A 70 19.29 12.84 7.70
N PRO A 71 18.60 12.89 8.86
CA PRO A 71 18.98 13.59 10.09
C PRO A 71 20.17 12.94 10.79
N LYS A 72 20.89 13.73 11.60
CA LYS A 72 22.01 13.21 12.40
C LYS A 72 21.55 12.04 13.28
N PRO A 73 22.36 10.97 13.43
CA PRO A 73 22.03 9.86 14.31
C PRO A 73 21.71 10.37 15.72
N PRO A 74 20.62 9.89 16.36
CA PRO A 74 20.25 10.36 17.69
C PRO A 74 21.37 10.04 18.68
N ARG A 75 21.72 11.04 19.51
CA ARG A 75 22.67 10.91 20.62
C ARG A 75 22.07 10.21 21.86
N GLY A 76 20.78 9.86 21.79
CA GLY A 76 19.97 9.42 22.92
C GLY A 76 20.24 7.99 23.40
N ASP A 77 19.37 7.53 24.28
CA ASP A 77 19.42 6.23 24.93
C ASP A 77 19.50 5.07 23.90
N PRO A 78 20.54 4.22 23.94
CA PRO A 78 20.71 3.10 23.01
C PRO A 78 19.57 2.08 23.09
N ARG A 79 18.73 2.13 24.15
CA ARG A 79 17.52 1.31 24.27
C ARG A 79 16.38 1.79 23.36
N CYS A 80 16.36 3.07 22.99
CA CYS A 80 15.36 3.65 22.09
C CYS A 80 15.67 3.38 20.60
N THR A 81 16.92 3.03 20.32
CA THR A 81 17.47 2.74 19.00
C THR A 81 18.02 1.32 19.02
N ARG A 82 17.13 0.31 19.03
CA ARG A 82 17.52 -1.10 18.90
C ARG A 82 18.15 -1.36 17.52
N ASN A 83 19.37 -0.87 17.31
CA ASN A 83 20.31 -1.31 16.30
C ASN A 83 20.81 -2.69 16.73
N ALA A 84 20.06 -3.71 16.36
CA ALA A 84 20.28 -5.08 16.82
C ALA A 84 21.21 -5.88 15.91
N TRP A 85 22.03 -5.23 15.07
CA TRP A 85 23.06 -5.96 14.32
C TRP A 85 24.20 -6.30 15.28
N SER A 86 24.41 -7.58 15.54
CA SER A 86 25.41 -8.02 16.51
C SER A 86 26.84 -7.60 16.10
N PRO A 87 27.70 -7.21 17.06
CA PRO A 87 29.11 -6.95 16.78
C PRO A 87 29.80 -8.11 16.06
N GLU A 88 29.50 -9.35 16.48
CA GLU A 88 30.06 -10.57 15.91
C GLU A 88 29.68 -10.72 14.43
N SER A 89 28.42 -10.47 14.08
CA SER A 89 27.98 -10.51 12.69
C SER A 89 28.55 -9.37 11.86
N ILE A 90 28.72 -8.17 12.41
CA ILE A 90 29.37 -7.06 11.71
C ILE A 90 30.81 -7.44 11.36
N ASP A 91 31.56 -7.94 12.35
CA ASP A 91 32.96 -8.28 12.18
C ASP A 91 33.11 -9.45 11.18
N ALA A 92 32.21 -10.45 11.22
CA ALA A 92 32.17 -11.53 10.25
C ALA A 92 31.86 -11.05 8.82
N TRP A 93 30.91 -10.12 8.67
CA TRP A 93 30.55 -9.55 7.37
C TRP A 93 31.69 -8.69 6.80
N VAL A 94 32.30 -7.83 7.61
CA VAL A 94 33.49 -7.05 7.22
C VAL A 94 34.65 -7.98 6.84
N GLY A 95 34.78 -9.12 7.52
CA GLY A 95 35.73 -10.18 7.21
C GLY A 95 35.44 -10.95 5.91
N GLY A 96 34.33 -10.67 5.23
CA GLY A 96 33.98 -11.27 3.93
C GLY A 96 32.95 -12.41 4.00
N THR A 97 32.33 -12.65 5.15
CA THR A 97 31.23 -13.63 5.26
C THR A 97 29.98 -13.09 4.58
N ASP A 98 29.34 -13.92 3.75
CA ASP A 98 28.06 -13.60 3.12
C ASP A 98 26.95 -14.51 3.60
N VAL A 99 25.74 -13.95 3.65
CA VAL A 99 24.50 -14.71 3.83
C VAL A 99 24.06 -15.30 2.50
N ASP A 100 23.57 -16.55 2.52
CA ASP A 100 22.85 -17.13 1.39
C ASP A 100 21.39 -16.60 1.35
N PRO A 101 20.99 -15.86 0.30
CA PRO A 101 19.63 -15.34 0.17
C PRO A 101 18.54 -16.41 0.20
N ASN A 102 18.80 -17.62 -0.33
CA ASN A 102 17.82 -18.70 -0.41
C ASN A 102 17.56 -19.32 0.97
N VAL A 103 18.62 -19.49 1.76
CA VAL A 103 18.51 -19.94 3.16
C VAL A 103 17.79 -18.89 3.99
N LEU A 104 18.11 -17.61 3.77
CA LEU A 104 17.48 -16.49 4.48
C LEU A 104 15.97 -16.44 4.22
N ILE A 105 15.52 -16.42 2.96
CA ILE A 105 14.08 -16.35 2.66
C ILE A 105 13.32 -17.59 3.19
N SER A 106 13.91 -18.78 3.06
CA SER A 106 13.29 -20.02 3.58
C SER A 106 13.13 -19.96 5.09
N SER A 107 14.17 -19.53 5.80
CA SER A 107 14.14 -19.36 7.27
C SER A 107 13.12 -18.31 7.71
N LEU A 108 12.95 -17.23 6.95
CA LEU A 108 11.92 -16.21 7.21
C LEU A 108 10.52 -16.78 7.02
N ILE A 109 10.27 -17.50 5.93
CA ILE A 109 8.97 -18.14 5.67
C ILE A 109 8.62 -19.11 6.80
N ASP A 110 9.55 -20.00 7.19
CA ASP A 110 9.34 -20.94 8.29
C ASP A 110 9.04 -20.22 9.61
N LYS A 111 9.71 -19.08 9.84
CA LYS A 111 9.45 -18.27 11.02
C LYS A 111 8.07 -17.65 11.00
N VAL A 112 7.63 -17.11 9.85
CA VAL A 112 6.29 -16.53 9.69
C VAL A 112 5.21 -17.60 9.86
N LYS A 113 5.39 -18.79 9.28
CA LYS A 113 4.50 -19.94 9.44
C LYS A 113 4.26 -20.32 10.90
N SER A 114 5.25 -20.13 11.76
CA SER A 114 5.12 -20.39 13.20
C SER A 114 4.26 -19.38 13.97
N ALA A 115 4.00 -18.19 13.39
CA ALA A 115 3.36 -17.06 14.08
C ALA A 115 2.04 -16.60 13.45
N VAL A 116 1.76 -16.99 12.21
CA VAL A 116 0.54 -16.63 11.48
C VAL A 116 -0.32 -17.87 11.29
N TRP A 117 -1.61 -17.73 11.61
CA TRP A 117 -2.62 -18.75 11.30
C TRP A 117 -3.62 -18.14 10.33
N HIS A 118 -3.91 -18.83 9.22
CA HIS A 118 -4.95 -18.49 8.24
C HIS A 118 -5.60 -19.78 7.73
N HIS A 119 -6.61 -19.66 6.87
CA HIS A 119 -7.20 -20.80 6.18
C HIS A 119 -6.17 -21.50 5.27
N ALA A 120 -6.32 -22.81 5.08
CA ALA A 120 -5.29 -23.64 4.44
C ALA A 120 -5.01 -23.26 2.98
N ASP A 121 -6.02 -22.76 2.28
CA ASP A 121 -5.98 -22.53 0.82
C ASP A 121 -5.13 -21.32 0.40
N VAL A 122 -4.60 -20.54 1.36
CA VAL A 122 -3.91 -19.26 1.12
C VAL A 122 -2.52 -19.16 1.76
N SER A 123 -2.04 -20.26 2.34
CA SER A 123 -0.89 -20.27 3.25
C SER A 123 0.37 -19.70 2.63
N ASP A 124 0.92 -20.39 1.62
CA ASP A 124 2.24 -20.08 1.08
C ASP A 124 2.35 -18.65 0.50
N ALA A 125 1.25 -18.09 -0.02
CA ALA A 125 1.19 -16.72 -0.52
C ALA A 125 1.34 -15.69 0.60
N VAL A 126 0.61 -15.88 1.71
CA VAL A 126 0.64 -14.98 2.86
C VAL A 126 2.01 -14.97 3.52
N GLU A 127 2.59 -16.14 3.82
CA GLU A 127 3.86 -16.18 4.55
C GLU A 127 5.02 -15.69 3.69
N THR A 128 5.02 -16.01 2.39
CA THR A 128 6.01 -15.49 1.43
C THR A 128 5.92 -13.98 1.32
N THR A 129 4.70 -13.43 1.24
CA THR A 129 4.49 -11.97 1.19
C THR A 129 5.05 -11.29 2.43
N ILE A 130 4.77 -11.81 3.63
CA ILE A 130 5.30 -11.25 4.88
C ILE A 130 6.83 -11.38 4.94
N ALA A 131 7.39 -12.51 4.52
CA ALA A 131 8.84 -12.73 4.50
C ALA A 131 9.55 -11.76 3.54
N LEU A 132 9.04 -11.58 2.33
CA LEU A 132 9.54 -10.60 1.37
C LEU A 132 9.36 -9.17 1.89
N TRP A 133 8.26 -8.88 2.57
CA TRP A 133 8.03 -7.57 3.20
C TRP A 133 9.05 -7.29 4.31
N ILE A 134 9.42 -8.29 5.12
CA ILE A 134 10.49 -8.17 6.12
C ILE A 134 11.81 -7.81 5.42
N MET A 135 12.17 -8.51 4.35
CA MET A 135 13.39 -8.22 3.57
C MET A 135 13.34 -6.80 2.97
N LEU A 136 12.18 -6.39 2.45
CA LEU A 136 11.95 -5.04 1.91
C LEU A 136 12.27 -3.96 2.94
N THR A 137 12.02 -4.19 4.23
CA THR A 137 12.35 -3.20 5.27
C THR A 137 13.85 -2.89 5.36
N PHE A 138 14.71 -3.76 4.84
CA PHE A 138 16.16 -3.56 4.77
C PHE A 138 16.64 -3.12 3.38
N VAL A 139 15.77 -2.78 2.44
CA VAL A 139 16.17 -2.35 1.10
C VAL A 139 15.53 -0.99 0.79
N PRO A 140 16.17 0.13 1.16
CA PRO A 140 15.63 1.48 0.98
C PRO A 140 15.68 1.97 -0.47
N ALA A 141 15.50 1.08 -1.46
CA ALA A 141 15.67 1.37 -2.89
C ALA A 141 14.36 1.67 -3.64
N PHE A 142 13.21 1.62 -2.95
CA PHE A 142 11.90 1.79 -3.57
C PHE A 142 11.34 3.19 -3.31
N ASP A 143 10.57 3.71 -4.27
CA ASP A 143 9.84 4.98 -4.14
C ASP A 143 8.53 4.83 -3.35
N THR A 144 7.95 3.63 -3.35
CA THR A 144 6.76 3.25 -2.59
C THR A 144 7.07 2.06 -1.71
N VAL A 145 6.40 1.98 -0.55
CA VAL A 145 6.49 0.83 0.36
C VAL A 145 5.11 0.40 0.80
N PRO A 146 4.71 -0.87 0.54
CA PRO A 146 3.42 -1.37 1.02
C PRO A 146 3.39 -1.41 2.55
N TYR A 147 2.23 -1.13 3.12
CA TYR A 147 1.98 -1.40 4.54
C TYR A 147 1.41 -2.80 4.72
N LEU A 148 1.61 -3.40 5.89
CA LEU A 148 0.89 -4.61 6.27
C LEU A 148 -0.31 -4.23 7.13
N HIS A 149 -1.48 -4.78 6.82
CA HIS A 149 -2.67 -4.69 7.64
C HIS A 149 -3.04 -6.09 8.14
N ALA A 150 -2.76 -6.38 9.41
CA ALA A 150 -3.17 -7.63 10.03
C ALA A 150 -4.67 -7.57 10.35
N SER A 151 -5.49 -8.25 9.56
CA SER A 151 -6.95 -8.27 9.67
C SER A 151 -7.44 -9.58 10.29
N GLY A 152 -8.47 -9.52 11.13
CA GLY A 152 -9.10 -10.70 11.70
C GLY A 152 -9.79 -10.44 13.03
N SER A 153 -10.53 -11.44 13.53
CA SER A 153 -11.28 -11.33 14.79
C SER A 153 -10.38 -11.12 16.03
N GLN A 154 -10.95 -10.70 17.16
CA GLN A 154 -10.22 -10.67 18.43
C GLN A 154 -9.67 -12.07 18.77
N GLY A 155 -8.40 -12.12 19.19
CA GLY A 155 -7.72 -13.38 19.55
C GLY A 155 -7.14 -14.17 18.37
N CYS A 156 -7.09 -13.63 17.15
CA CYS A 156 -6.49 -14.30 15.98
C CYS A 156 -4.95 -14.18 15.88
N GLY A 157 -4.28 -13.59 16.86
CA GLY A 157 -2.81 -13.51 16.89
C GLY A 157 -2.18 -12.28 16.23
N LYS A 158 -2.93 -11.20 15.94
CA LYS A 158 -2.38 -9.95 15.36
C LYS A 158 -1.19 -9.37 16.15
N THR A 159 -1.29 -9.30 17.47
CA THR A 159 -0.19 -8.87 18.35
C THR A 159 1.00 -9.81 18.29
N VAL A 160 0.78 -11.13 18.12
CA VAL A 160 1.87 -12.11 17.94
C VAL A 160 2.62 -11.85 16.64
N LEU A 161 1.91 -11.56 15.54
CA LEU A 161 2.52 -11.15 14.28
C LEU A 161 3.31 -9.84 14.45
N LEU A 162 2.75 -8.81 15.09
CA LEU A 162 3.49 -7.56 15.34
C LEU A 162 4.72 -7.76 16.22
N HIS A 163 4.68 -8.65 17.21
CA HIS A 163 5.85 -9.01 18.01
C HIS A 163 6.92 -9.74 17.18
N LEU A 164 6.52 -10.66 16.30
CA LEU A 164 7.42 -11.30 15.35
C LEU A 164 8.09 -10.24 14.46
N LEU A 165 7.30 -9.37 13.82
CA LEU A 165 7.81 -8.28 12.98
C LEU A 165 8.76 -7.37 13.78
N GLY A 166 8.41 -7.02 15.02
CA GLY A 166 9.23 -6.23 15.93
C GLY A 166 10.57 -6.84 16.30
N SER A 167 10.83 -8.09 15.96
CA SER A 167 12.13 -8.73 16.14
C SER A 167 12.92 -8.89 14.84
N LEU A 168 12.27 -8.81 13.67
CA LEU A 168 12.88 -9.10 12.37
C LEU A 168 13.07 -7.86 11.50
N VAL A 169 12.17 -6.87 11.57
CA VAL A 169 12.21 -5.70 10.66
C VAL A 169 13.35 -4.73 10.96
N HIS A 170 13.66 -3.89 9.97
CA HIS A 170 14.63 -2.82 10.15
C HIS A 170 14.12 -1.79 11.16
N ARG A 171 14.94 -1.55 12.21
CA ARG A 171 14.70 -0.59 13.31
C ARG A 171 13.22 -0.48 13.70
N PRO A 172 12.64 -1.48 14.40
CA PRO A 172 11.23 -1.46 14.76
C PRO A 172 10.93 -0.32 15.73
N LEU A 173 9.92 0.49 15.41
CA LEU A 173 9.30 1.44 16.31
C LEU A 173 7.88 0.94 16.65
N THR A 174 7.78 0.18 17.74
CA THR A 174 6.51 -0.32 18.24
C THR A 174 5.90 0.66 19.23
N THR A 175 4.63 1.02 19.06
CA THR A 175 3.93 1.89 20.02
C THR A 175 2.46 1.52 20.15
N SER A 176 1.96 1.58 21.40
CA SER A 176 0.53 1.54 21.71
C SER A 176 0.00 2.90 22.21
N SER A 177 0.88 3.81 22.66
CA SER A 177 0.50 5.06 23.36
C SER A 177 1.28 6.33 22.96
N GLY A 178 2.07 6.30 21.89
CA GLY A 178 2.88 7.44 21.45
C GLY A 178 2.09 8.69 21.07
N THR A 179 2.58 9.87 21.47
CA THR A 179 2.04 11.17 21.01
C THR A 179 2.43 11.43 19.56
N GLY A 180 1.61 12.17 18.81
CA GLY A 180 1.91 12.55 17.43
C GLY A 180 3.33 13.11 17.28
N PRO A 181 3.70 14.20 17.98
CA PRO A 181 5.04 14.78 17.88
C PRO A 181 6.20 13.81 18.17
N SER A 182 6.00 12.86 19.09
CA SER A 182 7.00 11.81 19.36
C SER A 182 7.14 10.82 18.20
N ILE A 183 6.03 10.49 17.52
CA ILE A 183 6.02 9.59 16.36
C ILE A 183 6.70 10.26 15.16
N PHE A 184 6.33 11.52 14.81
CA PHE A 184 6.96 12.27 13.72
C PHE A 184 8.49 12.33 13.88
N ARG A 185 8.97 12.73 15.06
CA ARG A 185 10.40 12.84 15.34
C ARG A 185 11.12 11.48 15.31
N SER A 186 10.49 10.43 15.83
CA SER A 186 11.10 9.11 15.88
C SER A 186 11.23 8.51 14.47
N ILE A 187 10.18 8.58 13.65
CA ILE A 187 10.23 8.06 12.27
C ILE A 187 11.27 8.80 11.46
N HIS A 188 11.22 10.14 11.46
CA HIS A 188 12.18 10.96 10.73
C HIS A 188 13.62 10.71 11.19
N SER A 189 13.88 10.68 12.50
CA SER A 189 15.24 10.52 13.03
C SER A 189 15.82 9.11 12.81
N LEU A 190 14.97 8.08 12.77
CA LEU A 190 15.42 6.69 12.78
C LEU A 190 15.39 6.03 11.40
N GLY A 191 14.53 6.49 10.49
CA GLY A 191 14.21 5.75 9.27
C GLY A 191 13.63 4.36 9.61
N CYS A 192 12.78 4.29 10.63
CA CYS A 192 12.33 3.03 11.25
C CYS A 192 11.13 2.39 10.54
N THR A 193 10.93 1.09 10.77
CA THR A 193 9.65 0.41 10.48
C THR A 193 8.66 0.68 11.60
N PHE A 194 7.51 1.27 11.29
CA PHE A 194 6.50 1.63 12.30
C PHE A 194 5.51 0.49 12.53
N LEU A 195 5.40 0.02 13.78
CA LEU A 195 4.51 -1.07 14.17
C LEU A 195 3.43 -0.53 15.11
N LEU A 196 2.19 -0.46 14.62
CA LEU A 196 1.06 0.09 15.35
C LEU A 196 0.14 -1.04 15.81
N ASP A 197 0.16 -1.31 17.11
CA ASP A 197 -0.82 -2.19 17.75
C ASP A 197 -2.01 -1.38 18.30
N GLU A 198 -3.14 -2.05 18.53
CA GLU A 198 -4.37 -1.43 19.02
C GLU A 198 -4.80 -0.21 18.18
N ALA A 199 -4.74 -0.32 16.87
CA ALA A 199 -5.05 0.77 15.95
C ALA A 199 -6.56 1.08 15.84
N GLU A 200 -7.36 0.73 16.83
CA GLU A 200 -8.79 1.08 16.98
C GLU A 200 -9.00 2.60 16.95
N LEU A 201 -7.98 3.37 17.34
CA LEU A 201 -7.96 4.82 17.20
C LEU A 201 -8.08 5.31 15.74
N LEU A 202 -7.78 4.47 14.74
CA LEU A 202 -7.94 4.77 13.31
C LEU A 202 -9.37 4.56 12.82
N SER A 203 -10.27 4.09 13.68
CA SER A 203 -11.69 4.00 13.40
C SER A 203 -12.22 5.34 12.88
N PRO A 204 -13.09 5.36 11.84
CA PRO A 204 -13.79 6.56 11.41
C PRO A 204 -14.57 7.27 12.52
N ARG A 205 -14.88 6.56 13.62
CA ARG A 205 -15.59 7.10 14.79
C ARG A 205 -14.66 7.87 15.74
N SER A 206 -13.36 7.64 15.69
CA SER A 206 -12.37 8.31 16.53
C SER A 206 -12.10 9.71 16.00
N ARG A 207 -12.24 10.72 16.87
CA ARG A 207 -11.96 12.14 16.56
C ARG A 207 -10.84 12.73 17.41
N SER A 208 -9.94 11.90 17.93
CA SER A 208 -8.83 12.39 18.74
C SER A 208 -7.75 13.05 17.87
N GLU A 209 -7.06 14.05 18.43
CA GLU A 209 -5.90 14.68 17.80
C GLU A 209 -4.83 13.63 17.47
N ARG A 210 -4.61 12.69 18.40
CA ARG A 210 -3.72 11.55 18.20
C ARG A 210 -4.10 10.71 16.97
N ALA A 211 -5.38 10.43 16.76
CA ALA A 211 -5.83 9.69 15.58
C ALA A 211 -5.54 10.44 14.28
N SER A 212 -5.71 11.77 14.28
CA SER A 212 -5.41 12.61 13.13
C SER A 212 -3.91 12.62 12.82
N ASP A 213 -3.07 12.76 13.84
CA ASP A 213 -1.61 12.71 13.70
C ASP A 213 -1.12 11.36 13.17
N VAL A 214 -1.61 10.25 13.73
CA VAL A 214 -1.25 8.91 13.26
C VAL A 214 -1.73 8.70 11.82
N MET A 215 -2.95 9.12 11.48
CA MET A 215 -3.47 9.02 10.12
C MET A 215 -2.59 9.79 9.13
N GLU A 216 -2.12 10.99 9.49
CA GLU A 216 -1.21 11.75 8.64
C GLU A 216 0.13 11.04 8.45
N VAL A 217 0.71 10.49 9.52
CA VAL A 217 1.93 9.67 9.46
C VAL A 217 1.78 8.51 8.47
N LEU A 218 0.63 7.84 8.48
CA LEU A 218 0.34 6.73 7.58
C LEU A 218 0.08 7.21 6.14
N LEU A 219 -0.64 8.31 5.94
CA LEU A 219 -0.96 8.78 4.59
C LEU A 219 0.23 9.37 3.85
N SER A 220 1.14 10.05 4.55
CA SER A 220 2.31 10.71 3.96
C SER A 220 3.55 9.82 3.88
N GLY A 221 3.61 8.74 4.66
CA GLY A 221 4.79 7.86 4.74
C GLY A 221 4.85 6.73 3.71
N TYR A 222 3.90 6.67 2.76
CA TYR A 222 3.77 5.54 1.82
C TYR A 222 4.67 5.71 0.58
N LYS A 223 4.87 6.95 0.15
CA LYS A 223 5.63 7.30 -1.05
C LYS A 223 6.65 8.38 -0.72
N ARG A 224 7.85 8.28 -1.29
CA ARG A 224 8.92 9.27 -1.10
C ARG A 224 8.48 10.66 -1.59
N GLY A 225 9.07 11.69 -1.00
CA GLY A 225 8.85 13.08 -1.41
C GLY A 225 7.59 13.75 -0.84
N SER A 226 6.93 13.13 0.14
CA SER A 226 5.75 13.71 0.82
C SER A 226 6.03 13.98 2.31
N PRO A 227 6.94 14.90 2.66
CA PRO A 227 7.24 15.19 4.06
C PRO A 227 6.06 15.84 4.78
N ALA A 228 5.90 15.54 6.07
CA ALA A 228 4.95 16.26 6.91
C ALA A 228 5.57 17.58 7.38
N ILE A 229 4.84 18.67 7.21
CA ILE A 229 5.29 20.01 7.60
C ILE A 229 4.67 20.38 8.95
N ARG A 230 5.50 20.82 9.90
CA ARG A 230 5.08 21.22 11.25
C ARG A 230 5.87 22.42 11.75
N CYS A 231 5.23 23.26 12.56
CA CYS A 231 5.94 24.26 13.36
C CYS A 231 6.59 23.57 14.57
N SER A 232 7.81 23.95 14.93
CA SER A 232 8.58 23.32 16.01
C SER A 232 9.26 24.36 16.91
N GLY A 233 9.19 24.13 18.23
CA GLY A 233 9.87 24.95 19.24
C GLY A 233 9.16 26.27 19.55
N GLU A 234 9.74 27.04 20.46
CA GLU A 234 9.24 28.37 20.84
C GLU A 234 9.41 29.41 19.72
N SER A 235 10.38 29.20 18.83
CA SER A 235 10.63 30.05 17.65
C SER A 235 9.63 29.83 16.52
N HIS A 236 8.76 28.82 16.62
CA HIS A 236 7.81 28.41 15.57
C HIS A 236 8.45 28.11 14.20
N ASP A 237 9.68 27.58 14.20
CA ASP A 237 10.38 27.25 12.95
C ASP A 237 9.64 26.15 12.19
N VAL A 238 9.53 26.32 10.87
CA VAL A 238 8.95 25.30 9.99
C VAL A 238 9.96 24.16 9.83
N LYS A 239 9.54 22.95 10.21
CA LYS A 239 10.32 21.72 10.02
C LYS A 239 9.56 20.74 9.13
N GLN A 240 10.33 20.06 8.29
CA GLN A 240 9.87 18.95 7.48
C GLN A 240 10.28 17.64 8.16
N PHE A 241 9.33 16.74 8.32
CA PHE A 241 9.56 15.39 8.83
C PHE A 241 9.35 14.39 7.69
N ASP A 242 10.41 13.69 7.32
CA ASP A 242 10.30 12.53 6.44
C ASP A 242 9.69 11.35 7.22
N LEU A 243 8.53 10.88 6.78
CA LEU A 243 7.79 9.78 7.40
C LEU A 243 7.79 8.51 6.54
N PHE A 244 8.50 8.56 5.41
CA PHE A 244 8.61 7.45 4.50
C PHE A 244 9.17 6.22 5.21
N GLY A 245 8.51 5.09 4.99
CA GLY A 245 9.03 3.80 5.45
C GLY A 245 7.91 2.80 5.73
N PRO A 246 8.26 1.50 5.77
CA PRO A 246 7.30 0.42 5.94
C PRO A 246 6.54 0.56 7.27
N LYS A 247 5.26 0.18 7.25
CA LYS A 247 4.39 0.21 8.44
C LYS A 247 3.58 -1.07 8.52
N ALA A 248 3.37 -1.58 9.73
CA ALA A 248 2.45 -2.69 9.98
C ALA A 248 1.41 -2.26 11.01
N ILE A 249 0.15 -2.55 10.73
CA ILE A 249 -1.01 -2.09 11.48
C ILE A 249 -1.82 -3.31 11.91
N ALA A 250 -2.09 -3.41 13.20
CA ALA A 250 -3.06 -4.35 13.74
C ALA A 250 -4.29 -3.58 14.25
N CYS A 251 -5.45 -3.85 13.65
CA CYS A 251 -6.74 -3.38 14.14
C CYS A 251 -7.77 -4.51 14.08
N ILE A 252 -8.81 -4.36 14.90
CA ILE A 252 -10.00 -5.22 14.83
C ILE A 252 -10.99 -4.66 13.81
N GLU A 253 -11.14 -3.33 13.78
CA GLU A 253 -12.01 -2.63 12.84
C GLU A 253 -11.35 -2.47 11.46
N THR A 254 -12.18 -2.27 10.44
CA THR A 254 -11.74 -2.00 9.07
C THR A 254 -11.02 -0.65 8.99
N LEU A 255 -9.91 -0.61 8.25
CA LEU A 255 -9.19 0.62 7.98
C LEU A 255 -10.00 1.56 7.06
N PRO A 256 -9.88 2.89 7.21
CA PRO A 256 -10.46 3.82 6.24
C PRO A 256 -9.99 3.51 4.81
N PRO A 257 -10.84 3.60 3.77
CA PRO A 257 -10.49 3.20 2.39
C PRO A 257 -9.22 3.86 1.85
N THR A 258 -8.99 5.12 2.23
CA THR A 258 -7.76 5.85 1.88
C THR A 258 -6.51 5.16 2.42
N LEU A 259 -6.55 4.63 3.65
CA LEU A 259 -5.44 3.89 4.23
C LEU A 259 -5.39 2.45 3.72
N ALA A 260 -6.54 1.78 3.60
CA ALA A 260 -6.63 0.41 3.10
C ALA A 260 -5.97 0.24 1.71
N SER A 261 -6.16 1.21 0.81
CA SER A 261 -5.52 1.22 -0.53
C SER A 261 -3.98 1.28 -0.54
N ARG A 262 -3.34 1.49 0.62
CA ARG A 262 -1.88 1.51 0.82
C ARG A 262 -1.37 0.27 1.58
N CYS A 263 -2.27 -0.64 1.93
CA CYS A 263 -1.97 -1.82 2.72
C CYS A 263 -2.14 -3.10 1.88
N ILE A 264 -1.28 -4.07 2.16
CA ILE A 264 -1.51 -5.48 1.86
C ILE A 264 -2.20 -6.06 3.09
N THR A 265 -3.44 -6.50 2.93
CA THR A 265 -4.24 -7.09 4.00
C THR A 265 -3.81 -8.53 4.24
N ILE A 266 -3.36 -8.84 5.44
CA ILE A 266 -3.01 -10.17 5.90
C ILE A 266 -4.22 -10.74 6.66
N PRO A 267 -5.00 -11.65 6.05
CA PRO A 267 -6.12 -12.27 6.73
C PRO A 267 -5.62 -13.27 7.78
N MET A 268 -6.04 -13.10 9.02
CA MET A 268 -5.66 -13.96 10.14
C MET A 268 -6.86 -14.72 10.70
N ALA A 269 -6.69 -16.02 10.87
CA ALA A 269 -7.64 -16.93 11.49
C ALA A 269 -7.29 -17.15 12.98
N ARG A 270 -8.28 -17.65 13.74
CA ARG A 270 -8.03 -18.02 15.14
C ARG A 270 -7.04 -19.16 15.23
N LYS A 271 -6.17 -19.06 16.23
CA LYS A 271 -5.24 -20.11 16.62
C LYS A 271 -6.00 -21.44 16.88
N PRO A 272 -5.52 -22.58 16.35
CA PRO A 272 -6.05 -23.90 16.70
C PRO A 272 -5.90 -24.20 18.20
N PRO A 273 -6.84 -24.93 18.83
CA PRO A 273 -6.81 -25.23 20.27
C PRO A 273 -5.49 -25.82 20.79
N ASN A 274 -4.80 -26.60 19.96
CA ASN A 274 -3.57 -27.32 20.29
C ASN A 274 -2.29 -26.70 19.71
N ALA A 275 -2.37 -25.53 19.07
CA ALA A 275 -1.17 -24.90 18.54
C ALA A 275 -0.29 -24.37 19.70
N THR A 276 1.02 -24.52 19.59
CA THR A 276 1.95 -23.88 20.53
C THR A 276 2.13 -22.43 20.10
N LEU A 277 2.13 -21.48 21.04
CA LEU A 277 2.51 -20.10 20.70
C LEU A 277 4.01 -20.07 20.38
N PRO A 278 4.44 -19.34 19.34
CA PRO A 278 5.86 -19.13 19.12
C PRO A 278 6.46 -18.46 20.38
N GLN A 279 7.63 -18.92 20.80
CA GLN A 279 8.32 -18.27 21.92
C GLN A 279 8.67 -16.83 21.54
N PRO A 280 8.68 -15.90 22.52
CA PRO A 280 9.12 -14.53 22.29
C PRO A 280 10.51 -14.55 21.65
N LEU A 281 10.65 -13.88 20.51
CA LEU A 281 11.93 -13.79 19.84
C LEU A 281 12.89 -12.95 20.70
N HIS A 282 14.01 -13.56 21.07
CA HIS A 282 15.09 -12.85 21.73
C HIS A 282 15.70 -11.82 20.78
N SER A 283 16.19 -10.71 21.35
CA SER A 283 16.70 -9.53 20.62
C SER A 283 17.95 -9.78 19.77
N SER A 284 18.49 -11.00 19.74
CA SER A 284 19.75 -11.41 19.09
C SER A 284 19.53 -12.60 18.14
N ASP A 285 18.45 -12.59 17.36
CA ASP A 285 18.20 -13.64 16.37
C ASP A 285 19.16 -13.46 15.19
N GLN A 286 19.95 -14.49 14.90
CA GLN A 286 20.86 -14.57 13.75
C GLN A 286 20.14 -14.22 12.44
N LEU A 287 18.84 -14.49 12.36
CA LEU A 287 18.03 -14.15 11.18
C LEU A 287 17.99 -12.64 10.90
N ARG A 288 18.00 -11.81 11.95
CA ARG A 288 18.04 -10.34 11.79
C ARG A 288 19.42 -9.85 11.37
N ASP A 289 20.48 -10.44 11.91
CA ASP A 289 21.85 -10.16 11.48
C ASP A 289 22.05 -10.47 10.00
N ASN A 290 21.50 -11.61 9.57
CA ASN A 290 21.49 -12.04 8.17
C ASN A 290 20.74 -11.06 7.25
N LEU A 291 19.69 -10.38 7.73
CA LEU A 291 18.98 -9.34 6.98
C LEU A 291 19.86 -8.09 6.74
N TYR A 292 20.69 -7.69 7.71
CA TYR A 292 21.66 -6.60 7.49
C TYR A 292 22.73 -7.01 6.48
N GLN A 293 23.29 -8.21 6.60
CA GLN A 293 24.26 -8.73 5.63
C GLN A 293 23.65 -8.78 4.23
N PHE A 294 22.42 -9.28 4.10
CA PHE A 294 21.70 -9.34 2.83
C PHE A 294 21.57 -7.95 2.21
N ALA A 295 21.15 -6.97 2.99
CA ALA A 295 20.95 -5.60 2.51
C ALA A 295 22.25 -4.93 2.05
N LEU A 296 23.33 -5.06 2.82
CA LEU A 296 24.59 -4.40 2.46
C LEU A 296 25.34 -5.14 1.34
N THR A 297 25.18 -6.47 1.22
CA THR A 297 25.80 -7.25 0.13
C THR A 297 25.02 -7.16 -1.18
N PHE A 298 23.69 -7.24 -1.13
CA PHE A 298 22.84 -7.40 -2.32
C PHE A 298 21.94 -6.20 -2.64
N GLY A 299 21.79 -5.26 -1.70
CA GLY A 299 20.96 -4.07 -1.85
C GLY A 299 21.21 -3.28 -3.15
N PRO A 300 22.47 -2.99 -3.56
CA PRO A 300 22.73 -2.29 -4.81
C PRO A 300 22.17 -3.00 -6.06
N GLN A 301 22.22 -4.34 -6.09
CA GLN A 301 21.71 -5.13 -7.21
C GLN A 301 20.18 -5.10 -7.24
N ILE A 302 19.54 -5.14 -6.07
CA ILE A 302 18.08 -5.00 -5.95
C ILE A 302 17.64 -3.59 -6.35
N ALA A 303 18.41 -2.55 -6.01
CA ALA A 303 18.14 -1.18 -6.41
C ALA A 303 18.23 -0.99 -7.94
N GLU A 304 19.21 -1.62 -8.58
CA GLU A 304 19.34 -1.64 -10.04
C GLU A 304 18.15 -2.36 -10.70
N LEU A 305 17.76 -3.53 -10.17
CA LEU A 305 16.57 -4.27 -10.60
C LEU A 305 15.30 -3.42 -10.46
N ALA A 306 15.12 -2.72 -9.34
CA ALA A 306 13.98 -1.83 -9.10
C ALA A 306 13.94 -0.69 -10.14
N SER A 307 15.09 -0.10 -10.46
CA SER A 307 15.22 1.00 -11.43
C SER A 307 14.91 0.57 -12.87
N SER A 308 15.12 -0.71 -13.21
CA SER A 308 14.85 -1.24 -14.55
C SER A 308 13.36 -1.39 -14.88
N ASN A 309 12.49 -1.38 -13.87
CA ASN A 309 11.05 -1.67 -13.95
C ASN A 309 10.68 -2.99 -14.67
N SER A 310 11.65 -3.90 -14.84
CA SER A 310 11.47 -5.15 -15.59
C SER A 310 10.65 -6.22 -14.85
N THR A 311 10.39 -6.01 -13.56
CA THR A 311 9.73 -6.96 -12.65
C THR A 311 8.22 -7.00 -12.85
N MET A 312 7.64 -5.93 -13.41
CA MET A 312 6.23 -5.80 -13.75
C MET A 312 5.86 -6.46 -15.08
N ASN A 313 6.84 -6.85 -15.90
CA ASN A 313 6.58 -7.47 -17.20
C ASN A 313 5.73 -8.75 -17.03
N GLY A 314 4.65 -8.85 -17.79
CA GLY A 314 3.74 -10.00 -17.77
C GLY A 314 2.81 -10.08 -16.56
N THR A 315 2.63 -8.99 -15.79
CA THR A 315 1.54 -8.86 -14.81
C THR A 315 0.46 -7.91 -15.32
N ASP A 316 -0.75 -8.01 -14.76
CA ASP A 316 -1.87 -7.08 -15.00
C ASP A 316 -1.91 -5.94 -13.96
N LEU A 317 -0.95 -5.92 -13.04
CA LEU A 317 -0.91 -5.02 -11.90
C LEU A 317 -0.66 -3.58 -12.35
N ALA A 318 -1.55 -2.67 -11.96
CA ALA A 318 -1.47 -1.26 -12.29
C ALA A 318 -1.72 -0.37 -11.07
N ASN A 319 -1.34 0.90 -11.17
CA ASN A 319 -1.62 1.94 -10.16
C ASN A 319 -1.21 1.50 -8.74
N ARG A 320 -2.15 1.49 -7.80
CA ARG A 320 -1.91 1.14 -6.39
C ARG A 320 -1.42 -0.30 -6.22
N GLU A 321 -1.93 -1.24 -6.99
CA GLU A 321 -1.47 -2.63 -6.88
C GLU A 321 -0.01 -2.75 -7.31
N ALA A 322 0.40 -2.04 -8.37
CA ALA A 322 1.80 -1.97 -8.78
C ALA A 322 2.68 -1.32 -7.70
N ASP A 323 2.22 -0.21 -7.09
CA ASP A 323 2.94 0.45 -5.99
C ASP A 323 3.09 -0.46 -4.75
N LEU A 324 2.14 -1.38 -4.50
CA LEU A 324 2.15 -2.32 -3.37
C LEU A 324 3.04 -3.54 -3.64
N PHE A 325 2.82 -4.20 -4.76
CA PHE A 325 3.41 -5.51 -5.05
C PHE A 325 4.68 -5.42 -5.88
N GLY A 326 4.91 -4.34 -6.64
CA GLY A 326 6.13 -4.13 -7.43
C GLY A 326 7.42 -4.27 -6.63
N PRO A 327 7.54 -3.65 -5.43
CA PRO A 327 8.70 -3.84 -4.57
C PRO A 327 8.92 -5.30 -4.15
N LEU A 328 7.84 -6.03 -3.83
CA LEU A 328 7.91 -7.45 -3.43
C LEU A 328 8.29 -8.35 -4.61
N LEU A 329 7.72 -8.10 -5.79
CA LEU A 329 8.06 -8.79 -7.04
C LEU A 329 9.51 -8.57 -7.44
N THR A 330 10.08 -7.40 -7.11
CA THR A 330 11.48 -7.09 -7.37
C THR A 330 12.42 -7.95 -6.52
N ILE A 331 12.14 -8.07 -5.22
CA ILE A 331 12.90 -8.95 -4.33
C ILE A 331 12.67 -10.42 -4.70
N ALA A 332 11.44 -10.80 -5.05
CA ALA A 332 11.11 -12.16 -5.50
C ALA A 332 11.92 -12.54 -6.76
N LYS A 333 11.98 -11.66 -7.77
CA LYS A 333 12.78 -11.88 -8.98
C LYS A 333 14.27 -12.05 -8.65
N PHE A 334 14.81 -11.17 -7.80
CA PHE A 334 16.21 -11.26 -7.37
C PHE A 334 16.55 -12.63 -6.75
N LEU A 335 15.63 -13.16 -5.93
CA LEU A 335 15.75 -14.46 -5.27
C LEU A 335 15.56 -15.62 -6.25
N GLU A 336 14.60 -15.54 -7.17
CA GLU A 336 14.36 -16.56 -8.20
C GLU A 336 15.55 -16.74 -9.14
N GLU A 337 16.19 -15.65 -9.55
CA GLU A 337 17.43 -15.67 -10.35
C GLU A 337 18.59 -16.39 -9.61
N ARG A 338 18.44 -16.63 -8.30
CA ARG A 338 19.41 -17.32 -7.44
C ARG A 338 18.91 -18.69 -6.96
N GLY A 339 17.75 -19.15 -7.41
CA GLY A 339 17.24 -20.51 -7.16
C GLY A 339 16.09 -20.63 -6.16
N ALA A 340 15.61 -19.52 -5.56
CA ALA A 340 14.40 -19.53 -4.75
C ALA A 340 13.14 -19.49 -5.63
N HIS A 341 12.84 -20.59 -6.32
CA HIS A 341 11.73 -20.67 -7.28
C HIS A 341 10.34 -20.51 -6.63
N GLY A 342 9.39 -19.96 -7.38
CA GLY A 342 7.98 -19.86 -7.00
C GLY A 342 7.64 -18.64 -6.15
N MET A 343 8.60 -17.76 -5.87
CA MET A 343 8.36 -16.54 -5.09
C MET A 343 7.46 -15.57 -5.84
N ARG A 344 7.65 -15.42 -7.16
CA ARG A 344 6.82 -14.56 -8.00
C ARG A 344 5.37 -15.03 -8.01
N GLU A 345 5.16 -16.33 -8.24
CA GLU A 345 3.83 -16.94 -8.28
C GLU A 345 3.08 -16.73 -6.96
N ARG A 346 3.76 -16.91 -5.81
CA ARG A 346 3.17 -16.67 -4.48
C ARG A 346 2.81 -15.21 -4.22
N VAL A 347 3.60 -14.27 -4.72
CA VAL A 347 3.25 -12.83 -4.64
C VAL A 347 2.05 -12.52 -5.53
N LEU A 348 1.96 -13.10 -6.72
CA LEU A 348 0.80 -12.93 -7.60
C LEU A 348 -0.47 -13.54 -7.01
N ALA A 349 -0.39 -14.74 -6.42
CA ALA A 349 -1.49 -15.34 -5.68
C ALA A 349 -1.98 -14.43 -4.54
N MET A 350 -1.07 -13.71 -3.86
CA MET A 350 -1.47 -12.72 -2.85
C MET A 350 -2.26 -11.54 -3.43
N THR A 351 -1.99 -11.15 -4.68
CA THR A 351 -2.77 -10.09 -5.35
C THR A 351 -4.19 -10.55 -5.66
N GLU A 352 -4.37 -11.79 -6.11
CA GLU A 352 -5.69 -12.40 -6.34
C GLU A 352 -6.48 -12.47 -5.04
N LEU A 353 -5.82 -12.84 -3.94
CA LEU A 353 -6.42 -12.81 -2.61
C LEU A 353 -6.85 -11.39 -2.20
N GLN A 354 -6.03 -10.36 -2.43
CA GLN A 354 -6.44 -8.99 -2.12
C GLN A 354 -7.69 -8.57 -2.88
N ARG A 355 -7.80 -8.94 -4.16
CA ARG A 355 -8.96 -8.65 -4.99
C ARG A 355 -10.20 -9.38 -4.45
N ALA A 356 -10.09 -10.67 -4.17
CA ALA A 356 -11.18 -11.45 -3.55
C ALA A 356 -11.62 -10.87 -2.19
N TYR A 357 -10.69 -10.43 -1.34
CA TYR A 357 -11.01 -9.78 -0.07
C TYR A 357 -11.65 -8.40 -0.23
N ALA A 358 -11.32 -7.67 -1.30
CA ALA A 358 -11.99 -6.40 -1.60
C ALA A 358 -13.43 -6.64 -2.06
N ASP A 359 -13.67 -7.70 -2.82
CA ASP A 359 -14.99 -8.11 -3.29
C ASP A 359 -15.86 -8.66 -2.13
N ASP A 360 -15.28 -9.51 -1.26
CA ASP A 360 -15.94 -10.08 -0.08
C ASP A 360 -16.13 -9.04 1.05
N GLY A 361 -15.24 -8.05 1.11
CA GLY A 361 -15.13 -7.01 2.13
C GLY A 361 -15.86 -5.72 1.80
N GLU A 362 -16.63 -5.68 0.70
CA GLU A 362 -17.68 -4.69 0.54
C GLU A 362 -18.74 -4.92 1.62
N GLU A 363 -18.46 -4.39 2.81
CA GLU A 363 -19.48 -3.92 3.74
C GLU A 363 -20.57 -3.30 2.88
N VAL A 364 -21.74 -3.96 2.87
CA VAL A 364 -22.82 -3.69 1.92
C VAL A 364 -22.93 -2.19 1.71
N ASP A 365 -22.39 -1.69 0.59
CA ASP A 365 -22.34 -0.25 0.36
C ASP A 365 -23.79 0.19 0.24
N LEU A 366 -24.31 0.79 1.31
CA LEU A 366 -25.71 1.19 1.38
C LEU A 366 -26.04 2.13 0.23
N HIS A 367 -25.07 2.90 -0.29
CA HIS A 367 -25.29 3.73 -1.46
C HIS A 367 -25.47 2.86 -2.71
N ARG A 368 -24.60 1.88 -2.94
CA ARG A 368 -24.76 0.92 -4.03
C ARG A 368 -26.07 0.14 -3.93
N GLU A 369 -26.40 -0.41 -2.76
CA GLU A 369 -27.61 -1.23 -2.60
C GLU A 369 -28.89 -0.42 -2.68
N VAL A 370 -28.90 0.83 -2.20
CA VAL A 370 -30.02 1.75 -2.42
C VAL A 370 -30.23 1.98 -3.93
N PHE A 371 -29.16 2.11 -4.71
CA PHE A 371 -29.25 2.31 -6.15
C PHE A 371 -29.62 1.03 -6.90
N ARG A 372 -29.09 -0.14 -6.54
CA ARG A 372 -29.51 -1.44 -7.08
C ARG A 372 -30.97 -1.75 -6.77
N SER A 373 -31.41 -1.51 -5.54
CA SER A 373 -32.80 -1.63 -5.14
C SER A 373 -33.71 -0.72 -5.98
N LEU A 374 -33.31 0.55 -6.15
CA LEU A 374 -34.04 1.49 -7.00
C LEU A 374 -34.06 1.05 -8.48
N HIS A 375 -32.98 0.47 -8.99
CA HIS A 375 -32.90 -0.06 -10.36
C HIS A 375 -33.81 -1.28 -10.55
N ARG A 376 -33.76 -2.27 -9.64
CA ARG A 376 -34.62 -3.47 -9.64
C ARG A 376 -36.09 -3.13 -9.57
N LEU A 377 -36.49 -2.31 -8.59
CA LEU A 377 -37.88 -1.91 -8.40
C LEU A 377 -38.43 -1.17 -9.62
N ARG A 378 -37.60 -0.48 -10.39
CA ARG A 378 -38.03 0.22 -11.62
C ARG A 378 -38.21 -0.72 -12.81
N LYS A 379 -37.40 -1.78 -12.95
CA LYS A 379 -37.60 -2.84 -13.97
C LYS A 379 -38.98 -3.50 -13.82
N GLN A 380 -39.49 -3.58 -12.59
CA GLN A 380 -40.82 -4.13 -12.27
C GLN A 380 -42.02 -3.19 -12.60
N GLN A 381 -41.77 -2.04 -13.24
CA GLN A 381 -42.78 -1.06 -13.73
C GLN A 381 -43.78 -0.42 -12.73
N PRO A 382 -43.42 -0.04 -11.49
CA PRO A 382 -44.27 0.85 -10.70
C PRO A 382 -44.27 2.27 -11.29
N LYS A 383 -45.47 2.85 -11.50
CA LYS A 383 -45.61 4.25 -12.00
C LYS A 383 -45.04 5.31 -11.04
N VAL A 384 -44.88 4.97 -9.75
CA VAL A 384 -44.49 5.87 -8.67
C VAL A 384 -43.75 5.07 -7.59
N LEU A 385 -42.56 5.52 -7.16
CA LEU A 385 -41.75 4.89 -6.12
C LEU A 385 -41.57 5.80 -4.90
N GLN A 386 -41.68 5.24 -3.70
CA GLN A 386 -41.43 5.90 -2.43
C GLN A 386 -40.18 5.34 -1.76
N ALA A 387 -39.60 6.10 -0.82
CA ALA A 387 -38.48 5.61 0.00
C ALA A 387 -38.83 4.36 0.81
N LYS A 388 -40.12 4.14 1.11
CA LYS A 388 -40.61 2.92 1.77
C LYS A 388 -40.52 1.69 0.89
N ASP A 389 -40.71 1.83 -0.42
CA ASP A 389 -40.63 0.71 -1.36
C ASP A 389 -39.18 0.23 -1.48
N ILE A 390 -38.24 1.18 -1.56
CA ILE A 390 -36.79 0.92 -1.53
C ILE A 390 -36.40 0.28 -0.20
N LEU A 391 -36.90 0.79 0.93
CA LEU A 391 -36.65 0.20 2.25
C LEU A 391 -37.13 -1.26 2.32
N HIS A 392 -38.32 -1.54 1.80
CA HIS A 392 -38.87 -2.89 1.82
C HIS A 392 -38.04 -3.85 0.96
N ASP A 393 -37.63 -3.43 -0.24
CA ASP A 393 -36.74 -4.22 -1.09
C ASP A 393 -35.38 -4.47 -0.44
N LEU A 394 -34.77 -3.47 0.21
CA LEU A 394 -33.52 -3.62 0.95
C LEU A 394 -33.64 -4.61 2.12
N ARG A 395 -34.76 -4.58 2.86
CA ARG A 395 -35.03 -5.57 3.93
C ARG A 395 -35.22 -6.97 3.37
N ASN A 396 -35.94 -7.11 2.26
CA ASN A 396 -36.17 -8.40 1.61
C ASN A 396 -34.87 -9.07 1.13
N HIS A 397 -33.84 -8.27 0.85
CA HIS A 397 -32.49 -8.75 0.50
C HIS A 397 -31.53 -8.83 1.69
N GLY A 398 -32.00 -8.67 2.93
CA GLY A 398 -31.18 -8.78 4.13
C GLY A 398 -30.17 -7.64 4.35
N ILE A 399 -30.30 -6.53 3.60
CA ILE A 399 -29.36 -5.40 3.63
C ILE A 399 -29.62 -4.46 4.82
N LEU A 400 -30.89 -4.29 5.18
CA LEU A 400 -31.31 -3.44 6.30
C LEU A 400 -32.08 -4.24 7.34
N ASP A 401 -31.85 -3.92 8.61
CA ASP A 401 -32.50 -4.57 9.75
C ASP A 401 -34.00 -4.21 9.82
N ALA A 402 -34.83 -5.23 10.05
CA ALA A 402 -36.28 -5.11 10.21
C ALA A 402 -36.68 -4.53 11.58
N ASP A 403 -35.82 -4.66 12.59
CA ASP A 403 -36.09 -4.21 13.98
C ASP A 403 -35.89 -2.70 14.17
N VAL A 404 -35.30 -2.02 13.18
CA VAL A 404 -35.05 -0.57 13.20
C VAL A 404 -36.25 0.21 12.63
N SER A 405 -36.59 1.33 13.26
CA SER A 405 -37.73 2.16 12.84
C SER A 405 -37.64 2.62 11.37
N ASP A 406 -38.73 2.39 10.63
CA ASP A 406 -38.92 2.83 9.23
C ASP A 406 -38.58 4.31 9.03
N SER A 407 -38.93 5.17 9.99
CA SER A 407 -38.68 6.61 9.86
C SER A 407 -37.19 6.95 9.88
N SER A 408 -36.35 6.14 10.52
CA SER A 408 -34.90 6.35 10.56
C SER A 408 -34.27 5.92 9.23
N GLN A 409 -34.58 4.69 8.80
CA GLN A 409 -33.98 4.11 7.59
C GLN A 409 -34.47 4.79 6.31
N THR A 410 -35.74 5.20 6.22
CA THR A 410 -36.23 5.99 5.06
C THR A 410 -35.57 7.38 4.96
N LYS A 411 -35.16 7.99 6.09
CA LYS A 411 -34.36 9.23 6.08
C LYS A 411 -32.96 8.99 5.54
N ILE A 412 -32.33 7.86 5.91
CA ILE A 412 -31.01 7.48 5.40
C ILE A 412 -31.09 7.29 3.87
N ILE A 413 -32.03 6.49 3.38
CA ILE A 413 -32.26 6.27 1.94
C ILE A 413 -32.48 7.61 1.21
N GLY A 414 -33.31 8.49 1.77
CA GLY A 414 -33.59 9.81 1.18
C GLY A 414 -32.38 10.74 1.15
N ASN A 415 -31.50 10.68 2.16
CA ASN A 415 -30.25 11.44 2.19
C ASN A 415 -29.24 10.88 1.17
N THR A 416 -29.11 9.55 1.09
CA THR A 416 -28.29 8.86 0.11
C THR A 416 -28.65 9.27 -1.32
N LEU A 417 -29.93 9.20 -1.69
CA LEU A 417 -30.39 9.60 -3.02
C LEU A 417 -30.13 11.09 -3.31
N ARG A 418 -30.30 11.96 -2.30
CA ARG A 418 -30.04 13.39 -2.43
C ARG A 418 -28.57 13.71 -2.69
N THR A 419 -27.63 12.96 -2.10
CA THR A 419 -26.18 13.11 -2.34
C THR A 419 -25.82 13.02 -3.82
N TYR A 420 -26.56 12.22 -4.58
CA TYR A 420 -26.34 12.03 -6.03
C TYR A 420 -27.30 12.88 -6.89
N GLY A 421 -28.04 13.80 -6.26
CA GLY A 421 -28.99 14.70 -6.92
C GLY A 421 -30.26 14.01 -7.42
N VAL A 422 -30.63 12.86 -6.85
CA VAL A 422 -31.94 12.23 -7.03
C VAL A 422 -32.86 12.73 -5.92
N VAL A 423 -33.81 13.59 -6.28
CA VAL A 423 -34.68 14.28 -5.30
C VAL A 423 -36.14 13.87 -5.54
N PRO A 424 -36.91 13.54 -4.50
CA PRO A 424 -38.31 13.18 -4.68
C PRO A 424 -39.16 14.41 -4.98
N ALA A 425 -40.17 14.27 -5.84
CA ALA A 425 -41.21 15.28 -6.05
C ALA A 425 -42.43 14.98 -5.16
N THR A 426 -43.25 15.98 -4.90
CA THR A 426 -44.50 15.81 -4.15
C THR A 426 -45.64 15.52 -5.13
N SER A 427 -46.27 14.37 -4.99
CA SER A 427 -47.46 13.98 -5.76
C SER A 427 -48.51 13.38 -4.83
N GLY A 428 -49.72 13.93 -4.81
CA GLY A 428 -50.82 13.45 -3.95
C GLY A 428 -50.49 13.47 -2.45
N GLY A 429 -49.69 14.44 -1.98
CA GLY A 429 -49.29 14.57 -0.57
C GLY A 429 -48.17 13.61 -0.13
N LYS A 430 -47.61 12.80 -1.04
CA LYS A 430 -46.51 11.87 -0.77
C LYS A 430 -45.25 12.28 -1.55
N ARG A 431 -44.08 11.95 -1.01
CA ARG A 431 -42.77 12.19 -1.66
C ARG A 431 -42.40 10.98 -2.51
N THR A 432 -42.27 11.18 -3.81
CA THR A 432 -42.14 10.12 -4.80
C THR A 432 -41.01 10.37 -5.80
N TYR A 433 -40.29 9.32 -6.18
CA TYR A 433 -39.23 9.35 -7.16
C TYR A 433 -39.80 9.03 -8.55
N HIS A 434 -39.74 10.00 -9.47
CA HIS A 434 -40.33 9.91 -10.80
C HIS A 434 -39.38 9.37 -11.87
N ARG A 435 -39.98 8.92 -12.99
CA ARG A 435 -39.27 8.27 -14.10
C ARG A 435 -38.16 9.13 -14.72
N GLN A 436 -38.27 10.45 -14.67
CA GLN A 436 -37.32 11.42 -15.27
C GLN A 436 -35.86 11.34 -14.78
N HIS A 437 -35.55 10.53 -13.76
CA HIS A 437 -34.18 10.24 -13.33
C HIS A 437 -33.59 8.94 -13.92
N VAL A 438 -34.21 8.25 -14.92
CA VAL A 438 -33.68 6.98 -15.50
C VAL A 438 -32.22 7.14 -15.93
N SER A 439 -31.97 7.99 -16.92
CA SER A 439 -30.65 8.14 -17.52
C SER A 439 -29.64 8.50 -16.45
N ARG A 440 -29.98 9.46 -15.59
CA ARG A 440 -29.12 9.86 -14.47
C ARG A 440 -28.77 8.73 -13.51
N ILE A 441 -29.69 7.82 -13.19
CA ILE A 441 -29.42 6.69 -12.27
C ILE A 441 -28.52 5.66 -12.95
N GLU A 442 -28.81 5.31 -14.20
CA GLU A 442 -27.96 4.39 -14.99
C GLU A 442 -26.58 5.00 -15.26
N ASP A 443 -26.50 6.31 -15.53
CA ASP A 443 -25.25 7.05 -15.69
C ASP A 443 -24.43 7.03 -14.39
N ILE A 444 -25.07 7.25 -13.23
CA ILE A 444 -24.41 7.18 -11.91
C ILE A 444 -23.92 5.75 -11.65
N MET A 445 -24.74 4.74 -11.92
CA MET A 445 -24.38 3.35 -11.70
C MET A 445 -23.27 2.88 -12.65
N ASN A 446 -23.32 3.27 -13.92
CA ASN A 446 -22.26 3.00 -14.91
C ASN A 446 -20.95 3.68 -14.53
N MET A 447 -20.99 4.97 -14.16
CA MET A 447 -19.79 5.73 -13.75
C MET A 447 -19.10 5.13 -12.50
N ARG A 448 -19.89 4.47 -11.63
CA ARG A 448 -19.43 3.89 -10.37
C ARG A 448 -19.16 2.39 -10.44
N GLY A 449 -19.43 1.74 -11.58
CA GLY A 449 -19.29 0.29 -11.72
C GLY A 449 -20.29 -0.52 -10.89
N TRP A 450 -21.51 -0.01 -10.68
CA TRP A 450 -22.56 -0.64 -9.87
C TRP A 450 -23.58 -1.48 -10.67
N LEU A 451 -23.39 -1.59 -11.97
CA LEU A 451 -24.18 -2.45 -12.86
C LEU A 451 -23.45 -3.75 -13.09
N ASP A 452 -24.15 -4.87 -12.94
CA ASP A 452 -23.59 -6.20 -13.21
C ASP A 452 -23.56 -6.44 -14.73
N ALA A 453 -22.69 -7.35 -15.20
CA ALA A 453 -22.50 -7.62 -16.63
C ALA A 453 -23.79 -8.04 -17.36
N ASP A 454 -24.77 -8.61 -16.64
CA ASP A 454 -26.06 -9.03 -17.16
C ASP A 454 -27.12 -7.90 -17.16
N ASP A 455 -26.89 -6.78 -16.47
CA ASP A 455 -27.83 -5.65 -16.41
C ASP A 455 -27.68 -4.68 -17.59
N GLY A 456 -26.60 -4.78 -18.37
CA GLY A 456 -26.25 -3.86 -19.47
C GLY A 456 -26.82 -4.21 -20.85
N ALA A 457 -27.53 -5.32 -21.01
CA ALA A 457 -28.14 -5.69 -22.29
C ALA A 457 -29.45 -4.89 -22.54
N THR A 458 -29.30 -3.60 -22.81
CA THR A 458 -30.36 -2.86 -23.51
C THR A 458 -30.06 -3.02 -25.00
N GLU A 459 -30.85 -3.85 -25.70
CA GLU A 459 -30.81 -3.90 -27.16
C GLU A 459 -30.88 -2.47 -27.72
N PRO A 460 -29.98 -2.08 -28.64
CA PRO A 460 -30.13 -0.80 -29.32
C PRO A 460 -31.44 -0.85 -30.10
N ALA A 461 -32.34 0.07 -29.77
CA ALA A 461 -33.58 0.28 -30.49
C ALA A 461 -33.28 0.42 -31.99
N LEU A 462 -33.65 -0.61 -32.76
CA LEU A 462 -33.78 -0.52 -34.21
C LEU A 462 -34.71 0.66 -34.51
N LEU A 463 -34.13 1.72 -35.06
CA LEU A 463 -34.85 2.82 -35.67
C LEU A 463 -35.59 2.28 -36.90
N SER A 464 -36.79 1.74 -36.71
CA SER A 464 -37.79 1.62 -37.77
C SER A 464 -38.46 2.99 -37.96
N GLY A 465 -37.75 3.88 -38.65
CA GLY A 465 -38.35 5.07 -39.23
C GLY A 465 -39.00 4.74 -40.57
N GLU A 466 -40.28 4.35 -40.56
CA GLU A 466 -41.11 4.53 -41.75
C GLU A 466 -41.50 6.02 -41.84
N SER A 467 -40.86 6.74 -42.76
CA SER A 467 -41.52 7.87 -43.42
C SER A 467 -41.34 7.71 -44.93
N SER A 468 -42.48 7.72 -45.59
CA SER A 468 -42.72 7.40 -46.97
C SER A 468 -42.10 8.41 -47.94
N LYS A 469 -41.58 7.83 -49.02
CA LYS A 469 -41.07 8.42 -50.26
C LYS A 469 -42.04 9.42 -50.90
N ALA A 470 -41.48 10.50 -51.44
CA ALA A 470 -41.96 11.16 -52.64
C ALA A 470 -40.76 11.38 -53.58
N SER A 471 -40.93 10.97 -54.84
CA SER A 471 -40.21 11.37 -56.08
C SER A 471 -38.68 11.33 -56.07
N GLU A 472 -37.97 10.75 -57.03
CA GLU A 472 -38.22 10.64 -58.45
C GLU A 472 -37.13 9.72 -59.03
N GLY A 473 -37.46 8.93 -60.04
CA GLY A 473 -36.49 8.19 -60.81
C GLY A 473 -37.07 7.91 -62.19
N SER A 474 -36.53 8.57 -63.21
CA SER A 474 -36.43 7.99 -64.54
C SER A 474 -35.31 8.66 -65.33
N SER A 475 -34.39 7.82 -65.76
CA SER A 475 -33.32 8.02 -66.73
C SER A 475 -33.82 8.56 -68.07
N VAL A 476 -33.04 9.41 -68.74
CA VAL A 476 -32.89 9.41 -70.23
C VAL A 476 -31.45 9.85 -70.59
N GLU A 477 -30.94 9.17 -71.61
CA GLU A 477 -29.68 9.31 -72.34
C GLU A 477 -29.36 10.73 -72.87
N SER A 478 -28.07 11.02 -73.07
CA SER A 478 -27.45 11.27 -74.39
C SER A 478 -26.15 12.07 -74.27
N GLU A 479 -25.18 11.70 -75.13
CA GLU A 479 -24.25 12.55 -75.91
C GLU A 479 -23.61 13.78 -75.24
N SER A 480 -22.39 14.22 -75.55
CA SER A 480 -21.24 13.78 -76.33
C SER A 480 -20.21 14.93 -76.13
N GLN A 481 -18.97 14.72 -76.60
CA GLN A 481 -17.93 15.76 -76.72
C GLN A 481 -17.28 16.20 -75.41
N SER A 482 -16.02 16.62 -75.35
CA SER A 482 -14.81 16.44 -76.15
C SER A 482 -13.77 17.27 -75.39
N GLN A 483 -12.49 16.92 -75.52
CA GLN A 483 -11.36 17.84 -75.35
C GLN A 483 -11.04 18.32 -73.92
N VAL A 484 -9.80 18.49 -73.46
CA VAL A 484 -8.43 18.20 -73.94
C VAL A 484 -7.52 18.73 -72.82
N ARG A 485 -6.37 18.08 -72.61
CA ARG A 485 -5.11 18.63 -72.04
C ARG A 485 -5.06 18.96 -70.53
N THR A 486 -4.20 18.23 -69.77
CA THR A 486 -2.80 18.59 -69.39
C THR A 486 -2.74 19.92 -68.64
N THR A 487 -2.21 20.06 -67.43
CA THR A 487 -0.90 19.72 -66.83
C THR A 487 -1.04 20.17 -65.36
N GLY A 488 -0.51 19.52 -64.33
CA GLY A 488 0.92 19.33 -64.07
C GLY A 488 1.34 20.15 -62.84
N GLY A 489 2.27 19.60 -62.04
CA GLY A 489 3.09 20.30 -61.04
C GLY A 489 2.49 20.33 -59.64
N LEU A 490 2.95 19.54 -58.66
CA LEU A 490 4.21 19.71 -57.90
C LEU A 490 4.38 21.13 -57.35
N ASN A 491 4.31 21.29 -56.02
CA ASN A 491 5.53 21.46 -55.23
C ASN A 491 5.27 21.48 -53.71
N ASP A 492 6.18 20.77 -53.07
CA ASP A 492 6.66 20.82 -51.69
C ASP A 492 6.63 22.20 -51.01
N ALA A 493 6.39 22.20 -49.69
CA ALA A 493 7.39 22.51 -48.67
C ALA A 493 6.92 22.03 -47.29
#